data_AF-A0A3D4QE34-F1
#
_entry.id   AF-A0A3D4QE34-F1
#
_cell.length_a   1.000
_cell.length_b   1.000
_cell.length_c   1.000
_cell.angle_alpha   90.00
_cell.angle_beta   90.00
_cell.angle_gamma   90.00
#
_symmetry.space_group_name_H-M   'P 1'
#
loop_
_entity.id
_entity.type
_entity.pdbx_description
1 polymer ?
#
loop_
_entity_poly.entity_id
_entity_poly.type
_entity_poly.pdbx_seq_one_letter_code
_entity_poly.pdbx_strand_id
1 'polypeptide(L)'
;MREIGALRSMLSGEWYDRELLEPPFAVERLYSTNGAGDTAIAGFLTGMLKGWPPEHCLKLATGSAAFRIGSAEGADAIPDAKEVMEWCVNREKMKLTRLPTSWQWSDSKQIYFR
;
A
#
# COMPACT_ATOMS: atom_id res chain seq x y z
N MET A 1 -1.64 15.85 29.50
CA MET A 1 -0.64 14.85 29.06
C MET A 1 -0.23 15.24 27.65
N ARG A 2 1.04 15.56 27.39
CA ARG A 2 1.51 15.76 26.01
C ARG A 2 1.81 14.37 25.46
N GLU A 3 0.99 13.88 24.54
CA GLU A 3 1.14 12.53 24.01
C GLU A 3 2.31 12.47 23.03
N ILE A 4 3.14 11.44 23.16
CA ILE A 4 4.23 11.14 22.22
C ILE A 4 3.67 10.18 21.17
N GLY A 5 3.69 10.61 19.91
CA GLY A 5 3.40 9.78 18.73
C GLY A 5 1.97 9.92 18.19
N ALA A 6 1.83 10.63 17.06
CA ALA A 6 0.54 10.87 16.38
C ALA A 6 -0.18 9.59 15.92
N LEU A 7 0.50 8.45 15.90
CA LEU A 7 -0.03 7.17 15.45
C LEU A 7 -0.49 6.24 16.58
N ARG A 8 -0.33 6.63 17.86
CA ARG A 8 -0.64 5.75 19.00
C ARG A 8 -2.10 5.29 19.00
N SER A 9 -3.03 6.20 18.74
CA SER A 9 -4.47 5.88 18.67
C SER A 9 -4.83 5.06 17.42
N MET A 10 -3.95 5.03 16.41
CA MET A 10 -4.19 4.35 15.14
C MET A 10 -3.75 2.89 15.17
N LEU A 11 -2.84 2.51 16.08
CA LEU A 11 -2.44 1.13 16.33
C LEU A 11 -3.49 0.39 17.18
N SER A 12 -4.67 0.20 16.58
CA SER A 12 -5.78 -0.58 17.14
C SER A 12 -5.46 -2.08 17.21
N GLY A 13 -6.39 -2.86 17.78
CA GLY A 13 -6.36 -4.33 17.74
C GLY A 13 -6.13 -4.93 16.35
N GLU A 14 -6.51 -4.21 15.29
CA GLU A 14 -6.39 -4.68 13.90
C GLU A 14 -4.94 -4.79 13.39
N TRP A 15 -3.99 -4.18 14.09
CA TRP A 15 -2.56 -4.17 13.72
C TRP A 15 -1.74 -5.29 14.38
N TYR A 16 -2.24 -5.89 15.45
CA TYR A 16 -1.49 -6.86 16.26
C TYR A 16 -1.60 -8.28 15.72
N ASP A 17 -0.51 -9.06 15.85
CA ASP A 17 -0.44 -10.48 15.49
C ASP A 17 -0.84 -10.79 14.05
N ARG A 18 -0.39 -9.95 13.11
CA ARG A 18 -0.68 -10.11 11.68
C ARG A 18 0.57 -10.02 10.84
N GLU A 19 0.60 -10.84 9.81
CA GLU A 19 1.50 -10.68 8.69
C GLU A 19 0.68 -10.51 7.42
N LEU A 20 0.92 -9.41 6.72
CA LEU A 20 0.18 -9.02 5.52
C LEU A 20 1.16 -8.70 4.40
N LEU A 21 0.78 -9.08 3.18
CA LEU A 21 1.60 -8.83 2.01
C LEU A 21 0.70 -8.43 0.84
N GLU A 22 0.84 -7.16 0.44
CA GLU A 22 0.13 -6.57 -0.70
C GLU A 22 0.98 -6.73 -1.97
N PRO A 23 0.49 -7.44 -3.00
CA PRO A 23 1.19 -7.54 -4.26
C PRO A 23 1.29 -6.18 -4.97
N PRO A 24 2.35 -5.91 -5.75
CA PRO A 24 2.45 -4.72 -6.57
C PRO A 24 1.32 -4.65 -7.61
N PHE A 25 0.82 -3.45 -7.89
CA PHE A 25 -0.08 -3.24 -9.03
C PHE A 25 0.71 -3.28 -10.35
N ALA A 26 0.12 -3.87 -11.38
CA ALA A 26 0.69 -3.84 -12.72
C ALA A 26 0.63 -2.41 -13.29
N VAL A 27 1.72 -1.96 -13.90
CA VAL A 27 1.81 -0.67 -14.61
C VAL A 27 2.04 -0.93 -16.08
N GLU A 28 1.42 -0.13 -16.96
CA GLU A 28 1.55 -0.28 -18.41
C GLU A 28 2.99 -0.05 -18.89
N ARG A 29 3.70 0.90 -18.25
CA ARG A 29 5.08 1.24 -18.57
C ARG A 29 5.86 1.59 -17.31
N LEU A 30 7.07 1.04 -17.19
CA LEU A 30 8.02 1.41 -16.15
C LEU A 30 8.91 2.56 -16.63
N TYR A 31 8.88 3.71 -15.95
CA TYR A 31 9.72 4.87 -16.26
C TYR A 31 10.96 4.95 -15.38
N SER A 32 10.80 4.82 -14.06
CA SER A 32 11.91 4.84 -13.10
C SER A 32 11.48 4.18 -11.79
N THR A 33 12.38 3.45 -11.15
CA THR A 33 12.15 2.89 -9.80
C THR A 33 12.60 3.83 -8.68
N ASN A 34 13.26 4.95 -9.02
CA ASN A 34 13.77 5.90 -8.04
C ASN A 34 12.61 6.51 -7.24
N GLY A 35 12.71 6.52 -5.91
CA GLY A 35 11.66 7.03 -5.03
C GLY A 35 10.43 6.12 -4.88
N ALA A 36 10.39 4.93 -5.47
CA ALA A 36 9.28 4.00 -5.29
C ALA A 36 9.09 3.57 -3.82
N GLY A 37 10.20 3.39 -3.10
CA GLY A 37 10.18 3.10 -1.67
C GLY A 37 9.68 4.28 -0.84
N ASP A 38 10.17 5.48 -1.15
CA ASP A 38 9.76 6.71 -0.45
C ASP A 38 8.26 6.97 -0.60
N THR A 39 7.73 6.78 -1.82
CA THR A 39 6.30 6.99 -2.10
C THR A 39 5.44 5.88 -1.53
N ALA A 40 5.93 4.64 -1.47
CA ALA A 40 5.26 3.55 -0.75
C ALA A 40 5.14 3.87 0.75
N ILE A 41 6.23 4.29 1.39
CA ILE A 41 6.24 4.66 2.81
C ILE A 41 5.32 5.87 3.05
N ALA A 42 5.36 6.88 2.18
CA ALA A 42 4.49 8.04 2.27
C ALA A 42 3.00 7.64 2.17
N GLY A 43 2.64 6.76 1.23
CA GLY A 43 1.30 6.20 1.10
C GLY A 43 0.88 5.42 2.35
N PHE A 44 1.73 4.53 2.85
CA PHE A 44 1.47 3.75 4.06
C PHE A 44 1.18 4.65 5.27
N LEU A 45 2.08 5.61 5.55
CA LEU A 45 1.94 6.54 6.66
C LEU A 45 0.73 7.46 6.50
N THR A 46 0.39 7.85 5.27
CA THR A 46 -0.83 8.62 4.98
C THR A 46 -2.09 7.83 5.34
N GLY A 47 -2.14 6.54 4.99
CA GLY A 47 -3.23 5.65 5.41
C GLY A 47 -3.33 5.53 6.93
N MET A 48 -2.20 5.36 7.61
CA MET A 48 -2.16 5.29 9.07
C MET A 48 -2.66 6.59 9.72
N LEU A 49 -2.22 7.76 9.24
CA LEU A 49 -2.66 9.07 9.74
C LEU A 49 -4.15 9.31 9.52
N LYS A 50 -4.74 8.70 8.48
CA LYS A 50 -6.19 8.72 8.21
C LYS A 50 -6.97 7.68 9.02
N GLY A 51 -6.31 6.87 9.86
CA GLY A 51 -6.94 5.82 10.67
C GLY A 51 -7.49 4.66 9.84
N TRP A 52 -6.89 4.39 8.68
CA TRP A 52 -7.31 3.28 7.82
C TRP A 52 -6.78 1.92 8.34
N PRO A 53 -7.47 0.80 8.04
CA PRO A 53 -6.99 -0.52 8.41
C PRO A 53 -5.68 -0.86 7.69
N PRO A 54 -4.87 -1.80 8.22
CA PRO A 54 -3.56 -2.11 7.67
C PRO A 54 -3.60 -2.57 6.20
N GLU A 55 -4.63 -3.29 5.78
CA GLU A 55 -4.81 -3.68 4.38
C GLU A 55 -4.95 -2.47 3.44
N HIS A 56 -5.66 -1.43 3.87
CA HIS A 56 -5.78 -0.19 3.09
C HIS A 56 -4.50 0.63 3.11
N CYS A 57 -3.76 0.63 4.22
CA CYS A 57 -2.45 1.29 4.29
C CYS A 57 -1.46 0.65 3.30
N LEU A 58 -1.42 -0.69 3.23
CA LEU A 58 -0.59 -1.41 2.27
C LEU A 58 -1.05 -1.19 0.82
N LYS A 59 -2.36 -1.18 0.57
CA LYS A 59 -2.91 -0.89 -0.76
C LYS A 59 -2.56 0.51 -1.26
N LEU A 60 -2.67 1.52 -0.38
CA LEU A 60 -2.27 2.89 -0.70
C LEU A 60 -0.75 2.98 -0.95
N ALA A 61 0.06 2.23 -0.19
CA ALA A 61 1.50 2.17 -0.39
C ALA A 61 1.85 1.62 -1.78
N THR A 62 1.31 0.46 -2.17
CA THR A 62 1.59 -0.15 -3.47
C THR A 62 1.00 0.64 -4.62
N GLY A 63 -0.19 1.26 -4.44
CA GLY A 63 -0.79 2.16 -5.41
C GLY A 63 0.05 3.42 -5.66
N SER A 64 0.51 4.08 -4.59
CA SER A 64 1.37 5.26 -4.68
C SER A 64 2.71 4.95 -5.36
N ALA A 65 3.28 3.78 -5.06
CA ALA A 65 4.46 3.28 -5.77
C ALA A 65 4.18 3.02 -7.25
N ALA A 66 3.02 2.46 -7.60
CA ALA A 66 2.63 2.20 -8.99
C ALA A 66 2.54 3.51 -9.80
N PHE A 67 1.90 4.56 -9.27
CA PHE A 67 1.89 5.89 -9.89
C PHE A 67 3.30 6.44 -10.05
N ARG A 68 4.13 6.33 -9.01
CA ARG A 68 5.51 6.82 -9.06
C ARG A 68 6.29 6.15 -10.17
N ILE A 69 6.30 4.81 -10.22
CA ILE A 69 7.12 4.10 -11.19
C ILE A 69 6.56 4.15 -12.62
N GLY A 70 5.24 4.40 -12.72
CA GLY A 70 4.47 4.47 -13.96
C GLY A 70 4.49 5.84 -14.66
N SER A 71 5.15 6.85 -14.09
CA SER A 71 5.18 8.21 -14.65
C SER A 71 6.59 8.80 -14.76
N ALA A 72 6.81 9.59 -15.82
CA ALA A 72 8.01 10.41 -15.99
C ALA A 72 8.02 11.65 -15.07
N GLU A 73 6.86 12.08 -14.59
CA GLU A 73 6.68 13.27 -13.73
C GLU A 73 7.02 12.98 -12.25
N GLY A 74 7.41 11.74 -11.91
CA GLY A 74 7.93 11.44 -10.59
C GLY A 74 6.86 11.43 -9.51
N ALA A 75 7.14 12.11 -8.39
CA ALA A 75 6.21 12.21 -7.26
C ALA A 75 5.00 13.11 -7.58
N ASP A 76 5.14 14.04 -8.52
CA ASP A 76 4.07 14.98 -8.91
C ASP A 76 2.91 14.26 -9.63
N ALA A 77 3.15 13.05 -10.15
CA ALA A 77 2.13 12.20 -10.77
C ALA A 77 1.26 11.44 -9.77
N ILE A 78 1.56 11.50 -8.46
CA ILE A 78 0.83 10.75 -7.44
C ILE A 78 -0.40 11.56 -7.03
N PRO A 79 -1.63 11.06 -7.30
CA PRO A 79 -2.87 11.75 -6.92
C PRO A 79 -3.10 11.76 -5.41
N ASP A 80 -4.23 12.34 -4.97
CA ASP A 80 -4.59 12.26 -3.58
C ASP A 80 -4.89 10.82 -3.12
N ALA A 81 -4.82 10.57 -1.82
CA ALA A 81 -4.96 9.23 -1.26
C ALA A 81 -6.29 8.53 -1.61
N LYS A 82 -7.39 9.28 -1.77
CA LYS A 82 -8.69 8.71 -2.14
C LYS A 82 -8.69 8.32 -3.62
N GLU A 83 -8.16 9.18 -4.48
CA GLU A 83 -8.00 8.92 -5.92
C GLU A 83 -7.09 7.71 -6.17
N VAL A 84 -5.99 7.57 -5.43
CA VAL A 84 -5.14 6.37 -5.50
C VAL A 84 -5.92 5.12 -5.11
N MET A 85 -6.67 5.18 -4.00
CA MET A 85 -7.48 4.03 -3.54
C MET A 85 -8.59 3.66 -4.53
N GLU A 86 -9.25 4.65 -5.15
CA GLU A 86 -10.24 4.45 -6.20
C GLU A 86 -9.59 3.82 -7.44
N TRP A 87 -8.41 4.31 -7.84
CA TRP A 87 -7.65 3.74 -8.94
C TRP A 87 -7.26 2.29 -8.66
N CYS A 88 -6.94 1.91 -7.42
CA CYS A 88 -6.60 0.54 -7.04
C CYS A 88 -7.76 -0.46 -7.13
N VAL A 89 -9.02 0.00 -7.20
CA VAL A 89 -10.19 -0.89 -7.26
C VAL A 89 -10.18 -1.67 -8.57
N ASN A 90 -10.31 -3.00 -8.48
CA ASN A 90 -10.33 -3.92 -9.63
C ASN A 90 -9.12 -3.83 -10.58
N ARG A 91 -7.99 -3.27 -10.11
CA ARG A 91 -6.74 -3.26 -10.88
C ARG A 91 -6.02 -4.58 -10.79
N GLU A 92 -5.39 -4.93 -11.89
CA GLU A 92 -4.53 -6.10 -11.96
C GLU A 92 -3.34 -5.94 -11.00
N LYS A 93 -3.13 -6.98 -10.21
CA LYS A 93 -1.99 -7.12 -9.32
C LYS A 93 -1.03 -8.17 -9.88
N MET A 94 0.27 -7.91 -9.75
CA MET A 94 1.30 -8.86 -10.14
C MET A 94 1.17 -10.13 -9.29
N LYS A 95 1.09 -11.30 -9.94
CA LYS A 95 1.06 -12.59 -9.24
C LYS A 95 2.42 -12.87 -8.63
N LEU A 96 2.42 -13.17 -7.33
CA LEU A 96 3.64 -13.56 -6.62
C LEU A 96 3.83 -15.08 -6.74
N THR A 97 4.92 -15.49 -7.38
CA THR A 97 5.17 -16.90 -7.74
C THR A 97 6.09 -17.65 -6.78
N ARG A 98 6.74 -16.94 -5.84
CA ARG A 98 7.76 -17.50 -4.93
C ARG A 98 7.43 -17.26 -3.46
N LEU A 99 6.16 -17.38 -3.09
CA LEU A 99 5.73 -17.30 -1.69
C LEU A 99 5.80 -18.68 -1.01
N PRO A 100 6.24 -18.75 0.27
CA PRO A 100 6.06 -19.95 1.10
C PRO A 100 4.59 -20.36 1.17
N THR A 101 4.32 -21.66 1.33
CA THR A 101 2.96 -22.21 1.43
C THR A 101 2.18 -21.75 2.66
N SER A 102 2.84 -21.13 3.63
CA SER A 102 2.19 -20.51 4.79
C SER A 102 1.39 -19.25 4.44
N TRP A 103 1.69 -18.60 3.32
CA TRP A 103 0.92 -17.45 2.86
C TRP A 103 -0.36 -17.87 2.14
N GLN A 104 -1.47 -17.28 2.55
CA GLN A 104 -2.80 -17.54 2.01
C GLN A 104 -3.34 -16.29 1.32
N TRP A 105 -4.08 -16.48 0.24
CA TRP A 105 -4.75 -15.40 -0.48
C TRP A 105 -6.15 -15.16 0.08
N SER A 106 -6.51 -13.90 0.32
CA SER A 106 -7.88 -13.50 0.65
C SER A 106 -8.56 -12.89 -0.56
N ASP A 107 -9.59 -13.55 -1.11
CA ASP A 107 -10.35 -13.00 -2.24
C ASP A 107 -11.15 -11.74 -1.87
N SER A 108 -11.66 -11.65 -0.64
CA SER A 108 -12.43 -10.47 -0.20
C SER A 108 -11.56 -9.24 -0.03
N LYS A 109 -10.33 -9.40 0.48
CA LYS A 109 -9.40 -8.29 0.74
C LYS A 109 -8.41 -8.06 -0.41
N GLN A 110 -8.27 -9.04 -1.29
CA GLN A 110 -7.32 -9.09 -2.40
C GLN A 110 -5.87 -8.92 -1.90
N ILE A 111 -5.49 -9.59 -0.81
CA ILE A 111 -4.18 -9.48 -0.17
C ILE A 111 -3.73 -10.84 0.35
N TYR A 112 -2.41 -11.05 0.49
CA TYR A 112 -1.88 -12.22 1.18
C TYR A 112 -1.79 -12.00 2.69
N PHE A 113 -2.01 -13.06 3.46
CA PHE A 113 -1.87 -13.07 4.91
C PHE A 113 -1.27 -14.39 5.39
N ARG A 114 -0.70 -14.41 6.59
CA ARG A 114 -0.33 -15.62 7.31
C ARG A 114 -0.43 -15.43 8.82
#